data_AF-D3DFI6-F1
#
_entry.id   AF-D3DFI6-F1
#
_cell.length_a   1.000
_cell.length_b   1.000
_cell.length_c   1.000
_cell.angle_alpha   90.00
_cell.angle_beta   90.00
_cell.angle_gamma   90.00
#
_symmetry.space_group_name_H-M   'P 1'
#
loop_
_entity.id
_entity.type
_entity.pdbx_description
1 polymer ?
#
loop_
_entity_poly.entity_id
_entity_poly.type
_entity_poly.pdbx_seq_one_letter_code
_entity_poly.pdbx_strand_id
1 'polypeptide(L)'
;MGKVKKVSFCVVLVLGFSYAQEKDCNTNPLRDHSWCKYAWFLCKKATLYRLDQVKKCIEESKSYDEGVKCFEKPWIEGFLQQ
;
A
#
# COMPACT_ATOMS: atom_id res chain seq x y z
N MET A 1 -27.38 -11.90 -20.07
CA MET A 1 -26.03 -11.30 -20.26
C MET A 1 -25.51 -10.51 -19.02
N GLY A 2 -25.92 -10.80 -17.78
CA GLY A 2 -25.67 -9.90 -16.63
C GLY A 2 -24.81 -10.41 -15.45
N LYS A 3 -24.55 -11.73 -15.34
CA LYS A 3 -23.79 -12.30 -14.19
C LYS A 3 -22.31 -12.54 -14.48
N VAL A 4 -21.97 -12.97 -15.70
CA VAL A 4 -20.59 -13.33 -16.08
C VAL A 4 -19.64 -12.12 -16.05
N LYS A 5 -20.09 -10.93 -16.47
CA LYS A 5 -19.27 -9.69 -16.44
C LYS A 5 -18.94 -9.22 -15.01
N LYS A 6 -19.85 -9.41 -14.04
CA LYS A 6 -19.62 -9.01 -12.64
C LYS A 6 -18.60 -9.91 -11.94
N VAL A 7 -18.68 -11.22 -12.17
CA VAL A 7 -17.70 -12.19 -11.64
C VAL A 7 -16.31 -11.89 -12.22
N SER A 8 -16.22 -11.59 -13.51
CA SER A 8 -14.94 -11.27 -14.16
C SER A 8 -14.30 -9.99 -13.60
N PHE A 9 -15.09 -8.96 -13.26
CA PHE A 9 -14.58 -7.72 -12.70
C PHE A 9 -14.06 -7.90 -11.26
N CYS A 10 -14.77 -8.65 -10.43
CA CYS A 10 -14.31 -8.98 -9.07
C CYS A 10 -13.05 -9.83 -9.09
N VAL A 11 -12.94 -10.79 -10.02
CA VAL A 11 -11.73 -11.62 -10.17
C VAL A 11 -10.51 -10.79 -10.57
N VAL A 12 -10.67 -9.81 -11.46
CA VAL A 12 -9.57 -8.89 -11.83
C VAL A 12 -9.13 -8.02 -10.64
N LEU A 13 -10.08 -7.52 -9.84
CA LEU A 13 -9.73 -6.73 -8.65
C LEU A 13 -9.04 -7.56 -7.57
N VAL A 14 -9.50 -8.78 -7.32
CA VAL A 14 -8.90 -9.69 -6.32
C VAL A 14 -7.53 -10.16 -6.77
N LEU A 15 -7.37 -10.58 -8.03
CA LEU A 15 -6.07 -10.96 -8.58
C LEU A 15 -5.13 -9.76 -8.61
N GLY A 16 -5.60 -8.57 -9.02
CA GLY A 16 -4.81 -7.34 -9.00
C GLY A 16 -4.29 -6.98 -7.61
N PHE A 17 -5.11 -7.17 -6.56
CA PHE A 17 -4.69 -6.96 -5.17
C PHE A 17 -3.72 -8.04 -4.68
N SER A 18 -3.93 -9.31 -5.03
CA SER A 18 -3.03 -10.40 -4.65
C SER A 18 -1.66 -10.30 -5.33
N TYR A 19 -1.60 -9.86 -6.59
CA TYR A 19 -0.34 -9.57 -7.29
C TYR A 19 0.30 -8.24 -6.86
N ALA A 20 -0.46 -7.28 -6.34
CA ALA A 20 0.10 -6.08 -5.73
C ALA A 20 0.79 -6.35 -4.37
N GLN A 21 0.51 -7.49 -3.73
CA GLN A 21 1.18 -7.94 -2.51
C GLN A 21 2.48 -8.74 -2.77
N GLU A 22 2.88 -8.97 -4.02
CA GLU A 22 4.14 -9.64 -4.31
C GLU A 22 5.34 -8.84 -3.77
N LYS A 23 6.14 -9.51 -2.93
CA LYS A 23 7.33 -8.93 -2.30
C LYS A 23 8.46 -8.67 -3.32
N ASP A 24 8.43 -9.36 -4.46
CA ASP A 24 9.40 -9.19 -5.55
C ASP A 24 8.68 -8.75 -6.84
N CYS A 25 9.08 -7.60 -7.36
CA CYS A 25 8.50 -7.00 -8.56
C CYS A 25 8.94 -7.73 -9.84
N ASN A 26 10.02 -8.50 -9.78
CA ASN A 26 10.52 -9.25 -10.93
C ASN A 26 9.69 -10.50 -11.25
N THR A 27 8.90 -10.98 -10.29
CA THR A 27 8.01 -12.13 -10.48
C THR A 27 6.59 -11.73 -10.85
N ASN A 28 6.26 -10.43 -10.76
CA ASN A 28 4.90 -9.98 -11.01
C ASN A 28 4.54 -10.08 -12.50
N PRO A 29 3.57 -10.92 -12.89
CA PRO A 29 3.18 -11.11 -14.28
C PRO A 29 2.53 -9.86 -14.89
N LEU A 30 2.20 -8.86 -14.07
CA LEU A 30 1.58 -7.60 -14.46
C LEU A 30 2.58 -6.44 -14.55
N ARG A 31 3.88 -6.67 -14.32
CA ARG A 31 4.94 -5.65 -14.26
C ARG A 31 4.99 -4.72 -15.48
N ASP A 32 4.68 -5.23 -16.66
CA ASP A 32 4.76 -4.46 -17.91
C ASP A 32 3.51 -3.61 -18.17
N HIS A 33 2.43 -3.83 -17.42
CA HIS A 33 1.24 -2.99 -17.52
C HIS A 33 1.44 -1.64 -16.82
N SER A 34 1.05 -0.56 -17.51
CA SER A 34 1.17 0.82 -17.02
C SER A 34 0.45 1.06 -15.68
N TRP A 35 -0.73 0.46 -15.49
CA TRP A 35 -1.48 0.55 -14.24
C TRP A 35 -0.75 -0.13 -13.06
N CYS A 36 -0.03 -1.23 -13.31
CA CYS A 36 0.74 -1.92 -12.28
C CYS A 36 1.95 -1.08 -11.86
N LYS A 37 2.66 -0.46 -12.82
CA LYS A 37 3.74 0.50 -12.54
C LYS A 37 3.25 1.68 -11.71
N TYR A 38 2.07 2.20 -12.04
CA TYR A 38 1.45 3.32 -11.31
C TYR A 38 1.03 2.92 -9.89
N ALA A 39 0.33 1.79 -9.73
CA ALA A 39 -0.07 1.27 -8.42
C ALA A 39 1.17 1.01 -7.53
N TRP A 40 2.25 0.46 -8.11
CA TRP A 40 3.51 0.26 -7.42
C TRP A 40 4.17 1.56 -6.97
N PHE A 41 4.20 2.57 -7.83
CA PHE A 41 4.71 3.89 -7.48
C PHE A 41 3.93 4.50 -6.32
N LEU A 42 2.60 4.37 -6.32
CA LEU A 42 1.75 4.80 -5.20
C LEU A 42 2.05 4.01 -3.92
N CYS A 43 2.16 2.67 -3.99
CA CYS A 43 2.52 1.84 -2.84
C CYS A 43 3.87 2.22 -2.23
N LYS A 44 4.89 2.47 -3.07
CA LYS A 44 6.21 2.94 -2.62
C LYS A 44 6.10 4.29 -1.94
N LYS A 45 5.40 5.24 -2.54
CA LYS A 45 5.18 6.57 -1.95
C LYS A 45 4.43 6.49 -0.61
N ALA A 46 3.37 5.68 -0.53
CA ALA A 46 2.61 5.47 0.70
C ALA A 46 3.48 4.86 1.81
N THR A 47 4.36 3.92 1.45
CA THR A 47 5.31 3.31 2.39
C THR A 47 6.33 4.32 2.89
N LEU A 48 6.92 5.12 2.00
CA LEU A 48 7.86 6.18 2.38
C LEU A 48 7.19 7.24 3.25
N TYR A 49 5.97 7.64 2.91
CA TYR A 49 5.16 8.56 3.73
C TYR A 49 4.94 7.99 5.13
N ARG A 50 4.51 6.73 5.25
CA ARG A 50 4.36 6.06 6.55
C ARG A 50 5.65 6.09 7.35
N LEU A 51 6.79 5.76 6.74
CA LEU A 51 8.09 5.76 7.44
C LEU A 51 8.47 7.14 7.94
N ASP A 52 8.22 8.19 7.16
CA ASP A 52 8.46 9.59 7.56
C ASP A 52 7.59 9.98 8.77
N GLN A 53 6.31 9.61 8.77
CA GLN A 53 5.41 9.89 9.89
C GLN A 53 5.79 9.11 11.17
N VAL A 54 6.15 7.84 11.03
CA VAL A 54 6.66 7.01 12.14
C VAL A 54 7.91 7.64 12.73
N LYS A 55 8.85 8.07 11.87
CA LYS A 55 10.09 8.73 12.30
C LYS A 55 9.79 9.99 13.12
N LYS A 56 8.95 10.89 12.60
CA LYS A 56 8.54 12.12 13.32
C LYS A 56 7.91 11.82 14.68
N CYS A 57 7.01 10.84 14.72
CA CYS A 57 6.37 10.41 15.97
C CYS A 57 7.40 9.89 16.99
N ILE A 58 8.40 9.13 16.55
CA ILE A 58 9.48 8.64 17.43
C ILE A 58 10.34 9.80 17.91
N GLU A 59 10.70 10.74 17.05
CA GLU A 59 11.49 11.93 17.42
C GLU A 59 10.79 12.81 18.47
N GLU A 60 9.45 12.85 18.46
CA GLU A 60 8.63 13.56 19.43
C GLU A 60 8.34 12.76 20.71
N SER A 61 8.59 11.44 20.69
CA SER A 61 8.31 10.55 21.81
C SER A 61 9.28 10.79 22.97
N LYS A 62 8.75 10.83 24.20
CA LYS A 62 9.54 11.08 25.41
C LYS A 62 9.93 9.81 26.15
N SER A 63 9.43 8.66 25.70
CA SER A 63 9.72 7.36 26.29
C SER A 63 9.71 6.25 25.24
N TYR A 64 10.32 5.12 25.58
CA TYR A 64 10.29 3.92 24.75
C TYR A 64 8.86 3.44 24.50
N ASP A 65 8.02 3.44 25.54
CA ASP A 65 6.61 3.01 25.45
C ASP A 65 5.77 3.90 24.52
N GLU A 66 6.07 5.21 24.47
CA GLU A 66 5.46 6.12 23.48
C GLU A 66 5.95 5.83 22.06
N GLY A 67 7.25 5.56 21.90
CA GLY A 67 7.86 5.25 20.60
C GLY A 67 7.33 3.96 19.97
N VAL A 68 7.05 2.93 20.78
CA VAL A 68 6.46 1.66 20.27
C VAL A 68 5.08 1.91 19.65
N LYS A 69 4.25 2.76 20.29
CA LYS A 69 2.90 3.10 19.79
C LYS A 69 2.93 3.83 18.45
N CYS A 70 4.05 4.44 18.06
CA CYS A 70 4.19 5.06 16.74
C CYS A 70 4.10 4.03 15.61
N PHE A 71 4.46 2.76 15.81
CA PHE A 71 4.34 1.74 14.76
C PHE A 71 2.91 1.21 14.57
N GLU A 72 2.06 1.36 15.59
CA GLU A 72 0.68 0.86 15.66
C GLU A 72 -0.34 1.84 15.06
N LYS A 73 0.04 3.11 14.88
CA LYS A 73 -0.83 4.16 14.32
C LYS A 73 -1.12 3.95 12.82
N PRO A 74 -2.36 4.22 12.35
CA PRO A 74 -2.73 4.13 10.95
C PRO A 74 -2.26 5.38 10.17
N TRP A 75 -0.99 5.39 9.76
CA TRP A 75 -0.40 6.55 9.07
C TRP A 75 -0.87 6.75 7.63
N ILE A 76 -1.40 5.71 6.98
CA ILE A 76 -1.70 5.76 5.54
C ILE A 76 -2.96 6.59 5.24
N GLU A 77 -3.80 6.88 6.25
CA GLU A 77 -5.04 7.63 6.08
C GLU A 77 -4.80 9.07 5.56
N GLY A 78 -3.69 9.69 5.94
CA GLY A 78 -3.29 11.02 5.46
C GLY A 78 -2.66 11.05 4.06
N PHE A 79 -2.30 9.90 3.50
CA PHE A 79 -1.61 9.82 2.18
C PHE A 79 -2.54 10.15 1.01
N LEU A 80 -3.83 9.83 1.11
CA LEU A 80 -4.82 10.08 0.05
C LEU A 80 -5.48 11.47 0.12
N GLN A 81 -5.16 12.24 1.15
CA GLN A 81 -5.71 13.59 1.40
C GLN A 81 -4.73 14.72 1.03
N GLN A 82 -3.55 14.37 0.47
CA GLN A 82 -2.57 15.31 -0.11
C GLN A 82 -2.85 15.56 -1.59
#